data_AF-A0A8X7ZQ93-F1
#
_entry.id   AF-A0A8X7ZQ93-F1
#
_cell.length_a   1.000
_cell.length_b   1.000
_cell.length_c   1.000
_cell.angle_alpha   90.00
_cell.angle_beta   90.00
_cell.angle_gamma   90.00
#
_symmetry.space_group_name_H-M   'P 1'
#
loop_
_entity.id
_entity.type
_entity.pdbx_description
1 polymer ?
#
loop_
_entity_poly.entity_id
_entity_poly.type
_entity_poly.pdbx_seq_one_letter_code
_entity_poly.pdbx_strand_id
1 'polypeptide(L)'
;MGDSSASYIHMVHHLIEECIIFNMSKEECMEALSKHANIKPVITSTVWKELEKENKEFFEAYEKRRGEKAVQEGDKSTGSKT
;
A
#
# COMPACT_ATOMS: atom_id res chain seq x y z
N MET A 1 1.31 -30.81 -11.13
CA MET A 1 2.17 -29.63 -10.90
C MET A 1 1.52 -28.43 -11.60
N GLY A 2 0.37 -28.00 -11.09
CA GLY A 2 -0.21 -26.70 -11.41
C GLY A 2 0.04 -25.79 -10.20
N ASP A 3 -0.14 -24.48 -10.35
CA ASP A 3 -0.17 -23.47 -9.28
C ASP A 3 1.12 -22.73 -8.88
N SER A 4 2.16 -22.72 -9.72
CA SER A 4 3.27 -21.77 -9.47
C SER A 4 2.84 -20.31 -9.65
N SER A 5 1.86 -20.01 -10.51
CA SER A 5 1.40 -18.64 -10.79
C SER A 5 0.33 -18.16 -9.82
N ALA A 6 -0.70 -18.99 -9.55
CA ALA A 6 -1.76 -18.65 -8.60
C ALA A 6 -1.21 -18.44 -7.18
N SER A 7 -0.30 -19.32 -6.74
CA SER A 7 0.39 -19.16 -5.45
C SER A 7 1.21 -17.87 -5.38
N TYR A 8 1.92 -17.51 -6.45
CA TYR A 8 2.68 -16.26 -6.51
C TYR A 8 1.77 -15.03 -6.41
N ILE A 9 0.66 -15.02 -7.14
CA ILE A 9 -0.30 -13.91 -7.09
C ILE A 9 -0.95 -13.79 -5.70
N HIS A 10 -1.32 -14.91 -5.06
CA HIS A 10 -1.84 -14.88 -3.69
C HIS A 10 -0.81 -14.35 -2.68
N MET A 11 0.47 -14.72 -2.83
CA MET A 11 1.54 -14.19 -1.99
C MET A 11 1.69 -12.67 -2.19
N VAL A 12 1.69 -12.18 -3.43
CA VAL A 12 1.77 -10.74 -3.72
C VAL A 12 0.54 -10.01 -3.16
N HIS A 13 -0.65 -10.58 -3.29
CA HIS A 13 -1.88 -10.01 -2.74
C HIS A 13 -1.79 -9.87 -1.22
N HIS A 14 -1.37 -10.92 -0.52
CA HIS A 14 -1.20 -10.89 0.94
C HIS A 14 -0.22 -9.81 1.40
N LEU A 15 0.92 -9.69 0.72
CA LEU A 15 1.91 -8.64 1.02
C LEU A 15 1.37 -7.22 0.78
N ILE A 16 0.48 -7.05 -0.21
CA ILE A 16 -0.22 -5.79 -0.43
C ILE A 16 -1.19 -5.49 0.72
N GLU A 17 -1.94 -6.47 1.22
CA GLU A 17 -2.82 -6.30 2.38
C GLU A 17 -2.02 -5.85 3.62
N GLU A 18 -0.85 -6.44 3.85
CA GLU A 18 0.05 -6.02 4.93
C GLU A 18 0.50 -4.55 4.75
N CYS A 19 0.93 -4.16 3.54
CA CYS A 19 1.27 -2.76 3.24
C CYS A 19 0.09 -1.80 3.52
N ILE A 20 -1.13 -2.22 3.19
CA ILE A 20 -2.35 -1.43 3.45
C ILE A 20 -2.56 -1.26 4.96
N ILE A 21 -2.38 -2.32 5.76
CA ILE A 21 -2.46 -2.28 7.23
C ILE A 21 -1.42 -1.32 7.82
N PHE A 22 -0.19 -1.32 7.28
CA PHE A 22 0.86 -0.36 7.63
C PHE A 22 0.61 1.06 7.11
N ASN A 23 -0.54 1.33 6.49
CA ASN A 23 -0.96 2.64 6.03
C ASN A 23 -0.04 3.22 4.92
N MET A 24 0.57 2.35 4.12
CA MET A 24 1.45 2.72 3.01
C MET A 24 0.68 3.15 1.77
N SER A 25 1.21 4.14 1.05
CA SER A 25 0.83 4.44 -0.33
C SER A 25 1.22 3.31 -1.28
N LYS A 26 0.64 3.35 -2.48
CA LYS A 26 0.98 2.44 -3.57
C LYS A 26 2.47 2.51 -3.90
N GLU A 27 3.05 3.70 -3.90
CA GLU A 27 4.46 3.94 -4.16
C GLU A 27 5.35 3.32 -3.08
N GLU A 28 5.01 3.54 -1.80
CA GLU A 28 5.71 2.93 -0.67
C GLU A 28 5.58 1.40 -0.68
N CYS A 29 4.40 0.86 -1.01
CA CYS A 29 4.18 -0.57 -1.18
C CYS A 29 5.07 -1.15 -2.30
N MET A 30 5.13 -0.50 -3.47
CA MET A 30 6.00 -0.92 -4.58
C MET A 30 7.48 -0.94 -4.17
N GLU A 31 7.93 0.09 -3.46
CA GLU A 31 9.31 0.17 -2.99
C GLU A 31 9.62 -0.88 -1.92
N ALA A 32 8.74 -1.05 -0.93
CA ALA A 32 8.90 -2.02 0.15
C ALA A 32 8.94 -3.46 -0.40
N LEU A 33 8.00 -3.84 -1.26
CA LEU A 33 7.98 -5.19 -1.82
C LEU A 33 9.14 -5.44 -2.79
N SER A 34 9.61 -4.41 -3.49
CA SER A 34 10.82 -4.54 -4.32
C SER A 34 12.08 -4.74 -3.48
N LYS A 35 12.23 -4.00 -2.37
CA LYS A 35 13.44 -4.06 -1.53
C LYS A 35 13.46 -5.28 -0.62
N HIS A 36 12.33 -5.63 -0.01
CA HIS A 36 12.26 -6.64 1.04
C HIS A 36 11.82 -8.02 0.54
N ALA A 37 11.04 -8.07 -0.55
CA ALA A 37 10.51 -9.32 -1.11
C ALA A 37 11.00 -9.61 -2.55
N ASN A 38 11.85 -8.75 -3.11
CA ASN A 38 12.38 -8.87 -4.48
C ASN A 38 11.27 -9.00 -5.56
N ILE A 39 10.11 -8.38 -5.33
CA ILE A 39 9.00 -8.35 -6.28
C ILE A 39 9.19 -7.16 -7.23
N LYS A 40 9.06 -7.39 -8.54
CA LYS A 40 9.18 -6.30 -9.51
C LYS A 40 8.05 -5.27 -9.28
N PRO A 41 8.34 -3.96 -9.20
CA PRO A 41 7.32 -2.94 -8.95
C PRO A 41 6.11 -3.00 -9.89
N VAL A 42 6.32 -3.37 -11.16
CA VAL A 42 5.25 -3.53 -12.15
C VAL A 42 4.23 -4.61 -11.76
N ILE A 43 4.66 -5.68 -11.08
CA ILE A 43 3.77 -6.74 -10.60
C ILE A 43 2.90 -6.20 -9.47
N THR A 44 3.51 -5.60 -8.44
CA THR A 44 2.79 -4.95 -7.33
C THR A 44 1.82 -3.90 -7.85
N SER A 45 2.26 -3.03 -8.78
CA SER A 45 1.41 -2.01 -9.40
C SER A 45 0.19 -2.59 -10.10
N THR A 46 0.38 -3.71 -10.81
CA THR A 46 -0.70 -4.37 -11.56
C THR A 46 -1.72 -4.98 -10.60
N VAL A 47 -1.27 -5.77 -9.63
CA VAL A 47 -2.16 -6.42 -8.65
C VAL A 47 -2.90 -5.36 -7.83
N TRP A 48 -2.21 -4.32 -7.35
CA TRP A 48 -2.83 -3.21 -6.63
C TRP A 48 -3.92 -2.50 -7.44
N LYS A 49 -3.69 -2.23 -8.74
CA LYS A 49 -4.70 -1.59 -9.62
C LYS A 49 -5.95 -2.44 -9.79
N GLU A 50 -5.80 -3.76 -9.89
CA GLU A 50 -6.97 -4.64 -10.01
C GLU A 50 -7.73 -4.73 -8.68
N LEU A 51 -7.03 -4.74 -7.53
CA LEU A 51 -7.68 -4.63 -6.22
C LEU A 51 -8.42 -3.31 -6.04
N GLU A 52 -7.84 -2.19 -6.47
CA GLU A 52 -8.50 -0.87 -6.47
C GLU A 52 -9.79 -0.87 -7.29
N LYS A 53 -9.78 -1.52 -8.46
CA LYS A 53 -10.98 -1.63 -9.31
C LYS A 53 -12.08 -2.48 -8.66
N GLU A 54 -11.71 -3.62 -8.09
CA GLU A 54 -12.66 -4.57 -7.49
C GLU A 54 -13.22 -4.04 -6.15
N ASN A 55 -12.45 -3.23 -5.42
CA ASN A 55 -12.75 -2.78 -4.06
C ASN A 55 -12.76 -1.25 -3.94
N LYS A 56 -13.37 -0.57 -4.92
CA LYS A 56 -13.30 0.89 -5.07
C LYS A 56 -13.62 1.68 -3.80
N GLU A 57 -14.73 1.36 -3.13
CA GLU A 57 -15.17 2.07 -1.92
C GLU A 57 -14.15 1.96 -0.77
N PHE A 58 -13.50 0.79 -0.64
CA PHE A 58 -12.46 0.57 0.37
C PHE A 58 -11.25 1.46 0.09
N PHE A 59 -10.76 1.46 -1.15
CA PHE A 59 -9.57 2.26 -1.49
C PHE A 59 -9.86 3.76 -1.43
N GLU A 60 -11.05 4.23 -1.80
CA GLU A 60 -11.42 5.64 -1.61
C GLU A 60 -11.40 6.06 -0.13
N ALA A 61 -11.96 5.23 0.77
CA ALA A 61 -11.93 5.48 2.20
C ALA A 61 -10.51 5.40 2.78
N TYR A 62 -9.71 4.45 2.29
CA TYR A 62 -8.32 4.25 2.68
C TYR A 62 -7.45 5.47 2.35
N GLU A 63 -7.53 5.94 1.10
CA GLU A 63 -6.79 7.11 0.60
C GLU A 63 -7.18 8.37 1.38
N LYS A 64 -8.48 8.56 1.64
CA LYS A 64 -8.98 9.67 2.47
C LYS A 64 -8.38 9.62 3.88
N ARG A 65 -8.44 8.47 4.55
CA ARG A 65 -7.87 8.29 5.90
C ARG A 65 -6.35 8.53 5.92
N ARG A 66 -5.62 8.09 4.89
CA ARG A 66 -4.18 8.32 4.80
C ARG A 66 -3.86 9.81 4.62
N GLY A 67 -4.63 10.51 3.78
CA GLY A 67 -4.50 11.97 3.62
C GLY A 67 -4.74 12.74 4.92
N GLU A 68 -5.74 12.36 5.71
CA GLU A 68 -6.02 12.98 7.01
C GLU A 68 -4.87 12.79 8.03
N LYS A 69 -4.16 11.65 7.97
CA LYS A 69 -2.99 11.39 8.81
C LYS A 69 -1.76 12.19 8.40
N ALA A 70 -1.52 12.34 7.09
CA ALA A 70 -0.39 13.13 6.58
C ALA A 70 -0.48 14.60 7.00
N VAL A 71 -1.70 15.14 7.15
CA VAL A 71 -1.93 16.51 7.63
C VAL A 71 -1.61 16.66 9.13
N GLN A 72 -1.82 15.62 9.95
CA GLN A 72 -1.55 15.68 11.39
C GLN A 72 -0.05 15.59 11.73
N GLU A 73 0.77 14.98 10.88
CA GLU A 73 2.22 14.92 11.08
C GLU A 73 2.95 16.19 10.60
N GLY A 74 2.31 17.02 9.77
CA GLY A 74 2.83 18.31 9.29
C GLY A 74 2.62 19.50 10.24
N ASP A 75 1.80 19.37 11.29
CA ASP A 75 1.44 20.47 12.21
C ASP A 75 2.00 20.30 13.64
N LYS A 76 3.17 19.67 13.78
CA LYS A 76 3.98 19.74 15.02
C LYS A 76 5.14 20.71 14.85
N SER A 77 4.86 21.94 14.42
CA SER A 77 5.85 23.02 14.43
C SER A 77 5.21 24.40 14.51
N THR A 78 4.52 24.73 15.60
CA THR A 78 4.50 26.09 16.18
C THR A 78 4.04 26.04 17.65
N GLY A 79 4.62 26.88 18.52
CA GLY A 79 4.12 27.10 19.88
C GLY A 79 5.18 26.90 20.98
N SER A 80 6.21 27.77 21.03
CA SER A 80 6.29 28.89 21.99
C SER A 80 6.92 28.50 23.32
N LYS A 81 8.25 28.69 23.43
CA LYS A 81 8.97 28.70 24.70
C LYS A 81 8.86 30.12 25.27
N THR A 82 8.01 30.27 26.28
CA THR A 82 8.01 31.41 27.21
C THR A 82 9.21 31.36 28.14
#